data_AF-A0A4S8MIT3-F1
#
_entry.id   AF-A0A4S8MIT3-F1
#
_cell.length_a   1.000
_cell.length_b   1.000
_cell.length_c   1.000
_cell.angle_alpha   90.00
_cell.angle_beta   90.00
_cell.angle_gamma   90.00
#
_symmetry.space_group_name_H-M   'P 1'
#
loop_
_entity.id
_entity.type
_entity.pdbx_description
1 polymer ?
#
loop_
_entity_poly.entity_id
_entity_poly.type
_entity_poly.pdbx_seq_one_letter_code
_entity_poly.pdbx_strand_id
1 'polypeptide(L)' 'DVIFQNRCKLIRDLLYVQELVKAISDGDFGRVEDLIPDLARMFRGGGSNNYSTEILHFLHSVKKVWTPAFA' A
#
# COMPACT_ATOMS: atom_id res chain seq x y z
N ASP A 1 5.60 -5.74 -26.83
CA ASP A 1 6.07 -6.97 -26.15
C ASP A 1 5.42 -7.08 -24.78
N VAL A 2 4.61 -8.12 -24.57
CA VAL A 2 3.87 -8.37 -23.31
C VAL A 2 4.81 -8.70 -22.15
N ILE A 3 5.92 -9.39 -22.43
CA ILE A 3 6.91 -9.77 -21.41
C ILE A 3 7.56 -8.52 -20.83
N PHE A 4 7.95 -7.57 -21.69
CA PHE A 4 8.52 -6.29 -21.26
C PHE A 4 7.53 -5.51 -20.39
N GLN A 5 6.28 -5.37 -20.81
CA GLN A 5 5.25 -4.66 -20.05
C GLN A 5 4.97 -5.31 -18.68
N ASN A 6 4.92 -6.64 -18.62
CA ASN A 6 4.71 -7.35 -17.36
C ASN A 6 5.91 -7.21 -16.42
N ARG A 7 7.13 -7.21 -16.96
CA ARG A 7 8.35 -6.93 -16.18
C ARG A 7 8.32 -5.52 -15.59
N CYS A 8 7.94 -4.50 -16.37
CA CYS A 8 7.83 -3.13 -15.86
C CYS A 8 6.80 -3.02 -14.72
N LYS A 9 5.64 -3.67 -14.85
CA LYS A 9 4.62 -3.72 -13.78
C LYS A 9 5.16 -4.39 -12.52
N LEU A 10 5.81 -5.55 -12.67
CA LEU A 10 6.42 -6.27 -11.55
C LEU A 10 7.47 -5.41 -10.84
N ILE A 11 8.38 -4.77 -11.58
CA ILE A 11 9.42 -3.92 -10.99
C ILE A 11 8.79 -2.74 -10.24
N ARG A 12 7.78 -2.08 -10.83
CA ARG A 12 7.02 -1.02 -10.14
C ARG A 12 6.46 -1.55 -8.83
N ASP A 13 5.77 -2.68 -8.85
CA ASP A 13 5.12 -3.27 -7.68
C ASP A 13 6.12 -3.63 -6.57
N LEU A 14 7.29 -4.17 -6.95
CA LEU A 14 8.39 -4.46 -6.01
C LEU A 14 8.98 -3.17 -5.40
N LEU A 15 9.08 -2.09 -6.16
CA LEU A 15 9.56 -0.80 -5.65
C LEU A 15 8.60 -0.22 -4.61
N TYR A 16 7.27 -0.33 -4.79
CA TYR A 16 6.30 0.07 -3.77
C TYR A 16 6.48 -0.72 -2.47
N VAL A 17 6.68 -2.04 -2.56
CA VAL A 17 6.90 -2.89 -1.38
C VAL A 17 8.22 -2.55 -0.69
N GLN A 18 9.30 -2.35 -1.44
CA GLN A 18 10.59 -1.96 -0.88
C GLN A 18 10.51 -0.61 -0.17
N GLU A 19 9.84 0.36 -0.78
CA GLU A 19 9.64 1.69 -0.19
C GLU A 19 8.78 1.64 1.06
N LEU A 20 7.74 0.80 1.09
CA LEU A 20 6.95 0.55 2.31
C LEU A 20 7.81 0.00 3.44
N VAL A 21 8.61 -1.04 3.17
CA VAL A 21 9.50 -1.66 4.17
C VAL A 21 10.49 -0.62 4.71
N LYS A 22 11.03 0.21 3.81
CA LYS A 22 11.93 1.30 4.19
C LYS A 22 11.22 2.35 5.05
N ALA A 23 10.04 2.82 4.66
CA ALA A 23 9.28 3.82 5.41
C ALA A 23 8.92 3.32 6.82
N ILE A 24 8.52 2.05 6.95
CA ILE A 24 8.28 1.41 8.26
C ILE A 24 9.58 1.39 9.09
N SER A 25 10.71 1.00 8.50
CA SER A 25 12.00 0.97 9.19
C SER A 25 12.48 2.37 9.61
N ASP A 26 12.19 3.39 8.80
CA ASP A 26 12.55 4.78 9.07
C ASP A 26 11.60 5.41 10.13
N GLY A 27 10.49 4.73 10.48
CA GLY A 27 9.45 5.27 11.37
C GLY A 27 8.61 6.38 10.75
N ASP A 28 8.72 6.59 9.43
CA ASP A 28 8.02 7.64 8.70
C ASP A 28 6.61 7.18 8.31
N PHE A 29 5.67 7.38 9.23
CA PHE A 29 4.27 7.01 9.01
C PHE A 29 3.58 7.84 7.93
N GLY A 30 4.07 9.04 7.62
CA GLY A 30 3.54 9.84 6.51
C GLY A 30 3.76 9.11 5.18
N ARG A 31 4.99 8.64 4.94
CA ARG A 31 5.32 7.81 3.76
C ARG A 31 4.55 6.49 3.75
N VAL A 32 4.38 5.85 4.90
CA VAL A 32 3.57 4.62 4.99
C VAL A 32 2.12 4.90 4.55
N GLU A 33 1.50 5.97 5.05
CA GLU A 33 0.12 6.32 4.69
C GLU A 33 -0.03 6.64 3.20
N ASP A 34 0.96 7.28 2.60
CA ASP A 34 0.96 7.62 1.17
C ASP A 34 0.97 6.37 0.27
N LEU A 35 1.68 5.30 0.67
CA LEU A 35 1.88 4.09 -0.14
C LEU A 35 0.73 3.08 -0.04
N ILE A 36 0.06 3.02 1.11
CA ILE A 36 -0.96 2.01 1.42
C ILE A 36 -2.16 2.02 0.43
N PRO A 37 -2.68 3.17 -0.06
CA PRO A 37 -3.74 3.19 -1.08
C PRO A 37 -3.33 2.55 -2.42
N ASP A 38 -2.07 2.72 -2.84
CA ASP A 38 -1.55 2.08 -4.05
C ASP A 38 -1.43 0.56 -3.86
N LEU A 39 -0.97 0.11 -2.69
CA LEU A 39 -0.93 -1.31 -2.33
C LEU A 39 -2.33 -1.95 -2.34
N ALA A 40 -3.36 -1.29 -1.81
CA ALA A 40 -4.74 -1.77 -1.91
C ALA A 40 -5.19 -1.97 -3.37
N ARG A 41 -4.86 -1.02 -4.26
CA ARG A 41 -5.17 -1.12 -5.70
C ARG A 41 -4.42 -2.27 -6.36
N MET A 42 -3.14 -2.46 -6.02
CA MET A 42 -2.34 -3.58 -6.52
C MET A 42 -2.93 -4.93 -6.12
N PHE A 43 -3.25 -5.12 -4.83
CA PHE A 43 -3.84 -6.37 -4.36
C PHE A 43 -5.23 -6.62 -4.96
N ARG A 44 -6.06 -5.59 -5.11
CA ARG A 44 -7.36 -5.71 -5.80
C ARG A 44 -7.18 -6.15 -7.26
N GLY A 45 -6.26 -5.50 -7.99
CA GLY A 45 -5.99 -5.81 -9.39
C GLY A 45 -5.38 -7.20 -9.59
N GLY A 46 -4.65 -7.73 -8.61
CA GLY A 46 -4.07 -9.07 -8.61
C GLY A 46 -5.02 -10.19 -8.15
N GLY A 47 -6.26 -9.88 -7.77
CA GLY A 47 -7.23 -10.86 -7.24
C GLY A 47 -7.07 -11.19 -5.75
N SER A 48 -6.12 -10.56 -5.08
CA SER A 48 -5.83 -10.69 -3.64
C SER A 48 -6.79 -9.87 -2.79
N ASN A 49 -8.09 -10.16 -2.91
CA ASN A 49 -9.17 -9.34 -2.35
C ASN A 49 -9.10 -9.20 -0.82
N ASN A 50 -8.72 -10.25 -0.10
CA ASN A 50 -8.62 -10.21 1.37
C ASN A 50 -7.66 -9.11 1.82
N TYR A 51 -6.46 -9.07 1.25
CA TYR A 51 -5.47 -8.03 1.54
C TYR A 51 -5.97 -6.63 1.16
N SER A 52 -6.62 -6.49 0.01
CA SER A 52 -7.18 -5.20 -0.40
C SER A 52 -8.25 -4.70 0.59
N THR A 53 -9.09 -5.60 1.11
CA THR A 53 -10.16 -5.27 2.05
C THR A 53 -9.58 -4.87 3.41
N GLU A 54 -8.62 -5.64 3.94
CA GLU A 54 -7.94 -5.32 5.21
C GLU A 54 -7.24 -3.95 5.14
N ILE A 55 -6.56 -3.67 4.02
CA ILE A 55 -5.92 -2.37 3.82
C ILE A 55 -6.96 -1.24 3.80
N LEU A 56 -8.10 -1.43 3.15
CA LEU A 56 -9.17 -0.43 3.13
C LEU A 56 -9.78 -0.20 4.52
N HIS A 57 -9.94 -1.25 5.33
CA HIS A 57 -10.37 -1.11 6.72
C HIS A 57 -9.36 -0.31 7.54
N PHE A 58 -8.06 -0.58 7.38
CA PHE A 58 -7.00 0.18 8.02
C PHE A 58 -7.03 1.66 7.61
N LEU A 59 -7.09 1.95 6.30
CA LEU A 59 -7.18 3.32 5.79
C LEU A 59 -8.41 4.06 6.30
N HIS A 60 -9.57 3.39 6.34
CA HIS A 60 -10.78 3.97 6.90
C HIS A 60 -10.58 4.31 8.38
N SER A 61 -9.94 3.41 9.13
CA SER A 61 -9.68 3.60 10.56
C SER A 61 -8.79 4.81 10.79
N VAL A 62 -7.65 4.89 10.10
CA VAL A 62 -6.71 6.02 10.16
C VAL A 62 -7.38 7.34 9.78
N LYS A 63 -8.12 7.37 8.66
CA LYS A 63 -8.63 8.64 8.10
C LYS A 63 -9.94 9.13 8.68
N LYS A 64 -10.73 8.24 9.30
CA LYS A 64 -12.13 8.54 9.68
C LYS A 64 -12.48 8.14 11.10
N VAL A 65 -11.82 7.15 11.69
CA VAL A 65 -12.18 6.60 13.00
C VAL A 65 -11.25 7.11 14.09
N TRP A 66 -9.94 7.10 13.84
CA TRP A 66 -8.94 7.53 14.80
C TRP A 66 -8.90 9.05 14.83
N THR A 67 -9.57 9.61 15.83
CA THR A 67 -9.57 11.05 16.08
C THR A 67 -8.20 11.54 16.54
N PRO A 68 -7.85 12.82 16.37
CA PRO A 68 -6.60 13.40 16.87
C PRO A 68 -6.37 13.19 18.38
N ALA A 69 -7.45 12.99 19.16
CA ALA A 69 -7.36 12.67 20.58
C ALA A 69 -6.76 11.28 20.89
N PHE A 70 -6.58 10.44 19.87
CA PHE A 70 -6.00 9.10 19.96
C PHE A 70 -4.50 9.07 19.59
N ALA A 71 -3.96 10.17 19.04
CA ALA A 71 -2.58 10.31 18.58
C ALA A 71 -1.69 11.00 19.63
#